data_AF-A0A349KTI2-F1
#
_entry.id   AF-A0A349KTI2-F1
#
_cell.length_a   1.000
_cell.length_b   1.000
_cell.length_c   1.000
_cell.angle_alpha   90.00
_cell.angle_beta   90.00
_cell.angle_gamma   90.00
#
_symmetry.space_group_name_H-M   'P 1'
#
loop_
_entity.id
_entity.type
_entity.pdbx_description
1 polymer ?
#
loop_
_entity_poly.entity_id
_entity_poly.type
_entity_poly.pdbx_seq_one_letter_code
_entity_poly.pdbx_strand_id
1 'polypeptide(L)'
;MIDIDSPPPVALAGDWPADADAVPALPAAPKTLRETGLEQQLIVELIAKAIFLGGRSHLSSLASKLRLSLNVLREALAFMVAEQLAEVSWRGESDIDVQYQLSGVGKERAGAWLERRAYVGPAPVTLAAYHAQVERQSWRHPARARVSAADIAAVYGADHLDAGVLQLLGAALYSGRSIFLHGPSGGGKTALAAKLGLLLQGLVGVPYAVMVGQEIIQVHDPLLHPSLTPAQARLAPRGADPRWALCQRPAIQIGAELSADMLELRHDAFGGCYQAPPHFKANNGIFIIDDLGRQRLPAAELLNRFMQPLDAGHDQLSLRGGHKFTVPFDVVLVLVTNLAPAALLDDAFLRRLGYKIHLGALDASAYRGLFRQQCRAMNLACDEAALAYLLDTLHGAGDRPLLASHPRELLGRIVDFAG
;
A
#
# COMPACT_ATOMS: atom_id res chain seq x y z
N MET A 1 0.67 -5.21 -27.05
CA MET A 1 1.97 -5.77 -26.64
C MET A 1 2.03 -5.60 -25.13
N ILE A 2 1.66 -6.66 -24.40
CA ILE A 2 1.54 -6.63 -22.94
C ILE A 2 2.96 -6.78 -22.41
N ASP A 3 3.44 -5.78 -21.68
CA ASP A 3 4.71 -5.86 -20.94
C ASP A 3 4.49 -6.83 -19.77
N ILE A 4 4.93 -8.08 -19.95
CA ILE A 4 4.75 -9.20 -19.00
C ILE A 4 5.97 -9.35 -18.07
N ASP A 5 7.06 -8.61 -18.28
CA ASP A 5 8.36 -8.93 -17.66
C ASP A 5 8.73 -8.06 -16.43
N SER A 6 7.78 -7.76 -15.56
CA SER A 6 8.14 -7.25 -14.22
C SER A 6 7.20 -7.82 -13.16
N PRO A 7 7.73 -8.46 -12.10
CA PRO A 7 6.90 -8.94 -11.00
C PRO A 7 6.14 -7.76 -10.36
N PRO A 8 4.87 -7.95 -9.96
CA PRO A 8 4.10 -6.88 -9.35
C PRO A 8 4.69 -6.48 -7.99
N PRO A 9 4.47 -5.23 -7.53
CA PRO A 9 4.78 -4.85 -6.15
C PRO A 9 4.16 -5.84 -5.16
N VAL A 10 4.88 -6.14 -4.09
CA VAL A 10 4.48 -7.17 -3.12
C VAL A 10 4.07 -6.50 -1.81
N ALA A 11 2.91 -6.87 -1.27
CA ALA A 11 2.57 -6.55 0.12
C ALA A 11 3.39 -7.42 1.07
N LEU A 12 3.96 -6.78 2.09
CA LEU A 12 4.63 -7.50 3.15
C LEU A 12 3.60 -8.13 4.10
N ALA A 13 3.60 -9.46 4.17
CA ALA A 13 2.78 -10.23 5.11
C ALA A 13 3.50 -10.42 6.45
N GLY A 14 2.79 -10.31 7.58
CA GLY A 14 3.30 -10.74 8.89
C GLY A 14 2.15 -10.88 9.89
N ASP A 15 2.18 -11.79 10.86
CA ASP A 15 1.08 -11.91 11.83
C ASP A 15 1.02 -10.68 12.76
N TRP A 16 0.03 -9.81 12.54
CA TRP A 16 -0.12 -8.55 13.26
C TRP A 16 -0.79 -8.77 14.63
N PRO A 17 -0.20 -8.31 15.75
CA PRO A 17 -0.85 -8.34 17.05
C PRO A 17 -2.14 -7.50 17.05
N ALA A 18 -3.13 -7.94 17.83
CA ALA A 18 -4.51 -7.46 17.76
C ALA A 18 -4.80 -6.14 18.50
N ASP A 19 -3.79 -5.50 19.11
CA ASP A 19 -4.05 -4.41 20.06
C ASP A 19 -4.00 -3.00 19.45
N ALA A 20 -5.21 -2.44 19.36
CA ALA A 20 -5.59 -1.10 19.78
C ALA A 20 -4.88 0.12 19.16
N ASP A 21 -5.02 0.29 17.85
CA ASP A 21 -5.05 1.62 17.25
C ASP A 21 -6.52 2.04 17.04
N ALA A 22 -6.84 3.31 17.35
CA ALA A 22 -8.20 3.85 17.16
C ALA A 22 -8.63 3.64 15.69
N VAL A 23 -9.79 3.02 15.50
CA VAL A 23 -10.38 2.85 14.17
C VAL A 23 -10.41 4.22 13.49
N PRO A 24 -9.83 4.37 12.28
CA PRO A 24 -9.80 5.67 11.63
C PRO A 24 -11.23 6.16 11.46
N ALA A 25 -11.44 7.45 11.72
CA ALA A 25 -12.69 8.09 11.40
C ALA A 25 -12.88 8.09 9.88
N LEU A 26 -13.62 7.12 9.37
CA LEU A 26 -14.02 7.07 7.97
C LEU A 26 -15.10 8.13 7.70
N PRO A 27 -15.21 8.65 6.47
CA PRO A 27 -16.32 9.52 6.09
C PRO A 27 -17.66 8.81 6.33
N ALA A 28 -18.67 9.56 6.76
CA ALA A 28 -20.02 9.04 6.85
C ALA A 28 -20.58 8.73 5.46
N ALA A 29 -21.40 7.69 5.35
CA ALA A 29 -22.03 7.32 4.09
C ALA A 29 -22.92 8.47 3.57
N PRO A 30 -22.77 8.87 2.30
CA PRO A 30 -23.60 9.91 1.72
C PRO A 30 -25.07 9.47 1.72
N LYS A 31 -25.95 10.37 2.14
CA LYS A 31 -27.40 10.14 2.21
C LYS A 31 -28.12 10.63 0.97
N THR A 32 -27.51 11.52 0.19
CA THR A 32 -28.05 12.10 -1.05
C THR A 32 -27.03 12.05 -2.17
N LEU A 33 -27.48 12.11 -3.43
CA LEU A 33 -26.60 12.17 -4.60
C LEU A 33 -25.62 13.34 -4.48
N ARG A 34 -26.10 14.49 -4.01
CA ARG A 34 -25.28 15.70 -3.82
C ARG A 34 -24.13 15.47 -2.82
N GLU A 35 -24.39 14.77 -1.72
CA GLU A 35 -23.37 14.47 -0.70
C GLU A 35 -22.26 13.54 -1.21
N THR A 36 -22.49 12.79 -2.29
CA THR A 36 -21.44 11.96 -2.89
C THR A 36 -20.28 12.80 -3.45
N GLY A 37 -20.55 14.06 -3.79
CA GLY A 37 -19.64 14.97 -4.50
C GLY A 37 -19.46 14.65 -5.98
N LEU A 38 -20.20 13.67 -6.52
CA LEU A 38 -20.13 13.26 -7.92
C LEU A 38 -21.26 13.91 -8.74
N GLU A 39 -21.02 14.07 -10.04
CA GLU A 39 -22.09 14.45 -10.96
C GLU A 39 -23.14 13.34 -11.05
N GLN A 40 -24.42 13.74 -11.04
CA GLN A 40 -25.55 12.81 -11.13
C GLN A 40 -25.44 11.90 -12.37
N GLN A 41 -25.00 12.47 -13.50
CA GLN A 41 -24.82 11.74 -14.74
C GLN A 41 -23.85 10.56 -14.58
N LEU A 42 -22.72 10.73 -13.87
CA LEU A 42 -21.78 9.64 -13.62
C LEU A 42 -22.44 8.48 -12.85
N ILE A 43 -23.23 8.79 -11.83
CA ILE A 43 -23.89 7.77 -11.02
C ILE A 43 -24.95 7.03 -11.85
N VAL A 44 -25.72 7.76 -12.66
CA VAL A 44 -26.66 7.16 -13.62
C VAL A 44 -25.94 6.24 -14.60
N GLU A 45 -24.80 6.67 -15.15
CA GLU A 45 -23.97 5.84 -16.04
C GLU A 45 -23.50 4.56 -15.34
N LEU A 46 -22.99 4.65 -14.11
CA LEU A 46 -22.52 3.49 -13.35
C LEU A 46 -23.66 2.49 -13.05
N ILE A 47 -24.83 2.99 -12.64
CA ILE A 47 -26.02 2.16 -12.37
C ILE A 47 -26.50 1.50 -13.66
N ALA A 48 -26.64 2.28 -14.74
CA ALA A 48 -27.12 1.73 -16.01
C ALA A 48 -26.19 0.66 -16.54
N LYS A 49 -24.86 0.89 -16.53
CA LYS A 49 -23.89 -0.11 -16.95
C LYS A 49 -23.90 -1.36 -16.06
N ALA A 50 -24.09 -1.20 -14.75
CA ALA A 50 -24.23 -2.33 -13.83
C ALA A 50 -25.47 -3.19 -14.13
N ILE A 51 -26.62 -2.56 -14.37
CA ILE A 51 -27.86 -3.27 -14.76
C ILE A 51 -27.74 -3.87 -16.17
N PHE A 52 -27.08 -3.19 -17.10
CA PHE A 52 -26.86 -3.69 -18.46
C PHE A 52 -26.08 -5.01 -18.45
N LEU A 53 -24.98 -5.08 -17.69
CA LEU A 53 -24.16 -6.28 -17.58
C LEU A 53 -24.78 -7.36 -16.69
N GLY A 54 -25.50 -6.97 -15.64
CA GLY A 54 -26.10 -7.90 -14.66
C GLY A 54 -27.51 -8.38 -15.00
N GLY A 55 -28.18 -7.75 -15.98
CA GLY A 55 -29.61 -7.97 -16.24
C GLY A 55 -30.48 -7.39 -15.11
N ARG A 56 -31.63 -8.03 -14.85
CA ARG A 56 -32.53 -7.63 -13.76
C ARG A 56 -31.77 -7.65 -12.44
N SER A 57 -31.69 -6.49 -11.78
CA SER A 57 -30.79 -6.28 -10.67
C SER A 57 -31.53 -5.82 -9.43
N HIS A 58 -31.27 -6.49 -8.29
CA HIS A 58 -31.75 -6.05 -6.99
C HIS A 58 -31.02 -4.79 -6.53
N LEU A 59 -31.73 -3.93 -5.79
CA LEU A 59 -31.15 -2.73 -5.19
C LEU A 59 -29.93 -3.05 -4.29
N SER A 60 -29.99 -4.13 -3.50
CA SER A 60 -28.90 -4.58 -2.63
C SER A 60 -27.65 -5.03 -3.40
N SER A 61 -27.83 -5.70 -4.55
CA SER A 61 -26.73 -6.09 -5.43
C SER A 61 -26.04 -4.87 -6.05
N LEU A 62 -26.83 -3.86 -6.46
CA LEU A 62 -26.30 -2.59 -6.96
C LEU A 62 -25.53 -1.83 -5.87
N ALA A 63 -26.07 -1.77 -4.64
CA ALA A 63 -25.40 -1.16 -3.49
C ALA A 63 -24.05 -1.80 -3.19
N SER A 64 -23.99 -3.14 -3.23
CA SER A 64 -22.77 -3.89 -2.99
C SER A 64 -21.73 -3.67 -4.10
N LYS A 65 -22.16 -3.72 -5.37
CA LYS A 65 -21.26 -3.58 -6.54
C LYS A 65 -20.72 -2.16 -6.69
N LEU A 66 -21.58 -1.16 -6.57
CA LEU A 66 -21.24 0.25 -6.75
C LEU A 66 -20.77 0.92 -5.45
N ARG A 67 -20.87 0.24 -4.30
CA ARG A 67 -20.50 0.78 -2.99
C ARG A 67 -21.19 2.12 -2.72
N LEU A 68 -22.48 2.20 -3.04
CA LEU A 68 -23.31 3.38 -2.77
C LEU A 68 -24.37 3.04 -1.73
N SER A 69 -24.77 4.03 -0.93
CA SER A 69 -25.86 3.85 0.02
C SER A 69 -27.18 3.62 -0.71
N LEU A 70 -28.12 2.93 -0.06
CA LEU A 70 -29.44 2.68 -0.63
C LEU A 70 -30.18 3.98 -0.96
N ASN A 71 -29.99 5.03 -0.15
CA ASN A 71 -30.64 6.33 -0.38
C ASN A 71 -30.16 6.98 -1.67
N VAL A 72 -28.84 7.02 -1.89
CA VAL A 72 -28.23 7.55 -3.12
C VAL A 72 -28.72 6.77 -4.34
N LEU A 73 -28.77 5.44 -4.25
CA LEU A 73 -29.25 4.61 -5.35
C LEU A 73 -30.72 4.83 -5.65
N ARG A 74 -31.58 4.95 -4.62
CA ARG A 74 -33.02 5.23 -4.82
C ARG A 74 -33.23 6.58 -5.49
N GLU A 75 -32.50 7.61 -5.07
CA GLU A 75 -32.58 8.95 -5.67
C GLU A 75 -32.19 8.91 -7.16
N ALA A 76 -31.08 8.24 -7.51
CA ALA A 76 -30.65 8.09 -8.90
C ALA A 76 -31.61 7.22 -9.73
N LEU A 77 -32.10 6.11 -9.16
CA LEU A 77 -33.04 5.22 -9.85
C LEU A 77 -34.41 5.88 -10.06
N ALA A 78 -34.87 6.70 -9.12
CA ALA A 78 -36.09 7.49 -9.31
C ALA A 78 -35.97 8.44 -10.52
N PHE A 79 -34.83 9.12 -10.65
CA PHE A 79 -34.52 9.91 -11.84
C PHE A 79 -34.46 9.05 -13.11
N MET A 80 -33.76 7.91 -13.08
CA MET A 80 -33.69 7.01 -14.24
C MET A 80 -35.06 6.48 -14.67
N VAL A 81 -35.97 6.24 -13.75
CA VAL A 81 -37.36 5.83 -14.06
C VAL A 81 -38.16 6.99 -14.66
N ALA A 82 -38.04 8.20 -14.10
CA ALA A 82 -38.70 9.39 -14.64
C ALA A 82 -38.24 9.69 -16.09
N GLU A 83 -36.94 9.51 -16.36
CA GLU A 83 -36.32 9.68 -17.68
C GLU A 83 -36.47 8.45 -18.60
N GLN A 84 -37.28 7.46 -18.21
CA GLN A 84 -37.54 6.24 -18.99
C GLN A 84 -36.27 5.44 -19.35
N LEU A 85 -35.20 5.54 -18.55
CA LEU A 85 -33.97 4.75 -18.70
C LEU A 85 -34.06 3.40 -17.99
N ALA A 86 -34.79 3.35 -16.88
CA ALA A 86 -35.00 2.13 -16.11
C ALA A 86 -36.47 1.97 -15.74
N GLU A 87 -36.85 0.75 -15.42
CA GLU A 87 -38.19 0.39 -14.99
C GLU A 87 -38.08 -0.52 -13.76
N VAL A 88 -39.09 -0.46 -12.90
CA VAL A 88 -39.20 -1.39 -11.79
C VAL A 88 -39.77 -2.70 -12.34
N SER A 89 -38.95 -3.75 -12.36
CA SER A 89 -39.36 -5.06 -12.87
C SER A 89 -40.16 -5.87 -11.85
N TRP A 90 -39.89 -5.67 -10.56
CA TRP A 90 -40.57 -6.36 -9.47
C TRP A 90 -40.42 -5.59 -8.14
N ARG A 91 -41.45 -5.63 -7.30
CA ARG A 91 -41.44 -5.13 -5.91
C ARG A 91 -41.92 -6.23 -4.97
N GLY A 92 -41.09 -6.58 -4.01
CA GLY A 92 -41.43 -7.49 -2.91
C GLY A 92 -42.08 -6.77 -1.73
N GLU A 93 -42.19 -7.49 -0.60
CA GLU A 93 -42.81 -6.98 0.63
C GLU A 93 -41.96 -5.92 1.34
N SER A 94 -40.63 -5.97 1.20
CA SER A 94 -39.72 -4.99 1.79
C SER A 94 -39.25 -3.95 0.78
N ASP A 95 -38.98 -2.72 1.24
CA ASP A 95 -38.43 -1.63 0.40
C ASP A 95 -37.05 -1.94 -0.22
N ILE A 96 -36.33 -2.93 0.29
CA ILE A 96 -35.05 -3.40 -0.28
C ILE A 96 -35.24 -4.47 -1.37
N ASP A 97 -36.43 -5.07 -1.45
CA ASP A 97 -36.80 -6.12 -2.38
C ASP A 97 -37.35 -5.53 -3.68
N VAL A 98 -36.67 -4.51 -4.21
CA VAL A 98 -37.00 -3.91 -5.50
C VAL A 98 -35.96 -4.34 -6.53
N GLN A 99 -36.46 -4.85 -7.66
CA GLN A 99 -35.65 -5.15 -8.83
C GLN A 99 -35.88 -4.10 -9.92
N TYR A 100 -34.77 -3.74 -10.57
CA TYR A 100 -34.75 -2.80 -11.68
C TYR A 100 -34.25 -3.49 -12.94
N GLN A 101 -34.79 -3.08 -14.07
CA GLN A 101 -34.30 -3.44 -15.40
C GLN A 101 -34.18 -2.19 -16.26
N LEU A 102 -33.29 -2.20 -17.25
CA LEU A 102 -33.23 -1.12 -18.23
C LEU A 102 -34.37 -1.22 -19.23
N SER A 103 -34.92 -0.08 -19.62
CA SER A 103 -35.81 0.05 -20.78
C SER A 103 -35.01 -0.16 -22.09
N GLY A 104 -35.68 -0.14 -23.24
CA GLY A 104 -35.01 -0.16 -24.54
C GLY A 104 -33.99 0.99 -24.69
N VAL A 105 -34.44 2.23 -24.46
CA VAL A 105 -33.60 3.44 -24.50
C VAL A 105 -32.47 3.36 -23.47
N GLY A 106 -32.76 2.83 -22.27
CA GLY A 106 -31.76 2.62 -21.23
C GLY A 106 -30.64 1.69 -21.66
N LYS A 107 -30.97 0.58 -22.36
CA LYS A 107 -29.99 -0.37 -22.88
C LYS A 107 -29.11 0.25 -23.96
N GLU A 108 -29.69 1.02 -24.88
CA GLU A 108 -28.94 1.73 -25.92
C GLU A 108 -27.95 2.73 -25.31
N ARG A 109 -28.40 3.56 -24.35
CA ARG A 109 -27.52 4.51 -23.65
C ARG A 109 -26.43 3.81 -22.85
N ALA A 110 -26.77 2.74 -22.12
CA ALA A 110 -25.80 1.97 -21.35
C ALA A 110 -24.72 1.34 -22.23
N GLY A 111 -25.09 0.83 -23.41
CA GLY A 111 -24.15 0.34 -24.43
C GLY A 111 -23.19 1.44 -24.90
N ALA A 112 -23.73 2.59 -25.30
CA ALA A 112 -22.90 3.73 -25.72
C ALA A 112 -21.95 4.23 -24.60
N TRP A 113 -22.40 4.21 -23.34
CA TRP A 113 -21.55 4.56 -22.20
C TRP A 113 -20.46 3.53 -21.93
N LEU A 114 -20.72 2.24 -22.13
CA LEU A 114 -19.72 1.17 -22.03
C LEU A 114 -18.65 1.29 -23.10
N GLU A 115 -19.05 1.58 -24.34
CA GLU A 115 -18.13 1.80 -25.47
C GLU A 115 -17.20 2.99 -25.20
N ARG A 116 -17.73 4.08 -24.62
CA ARG A 116 -16.92 5.24 -24.24
C ARG A 116 -16.02 4.97 -23.03
N ARG A 117 -16.58 4.34 -21.98
CA ARG A 117 -15.89 4.03 -20.71
C ARG A 117 -16.44 2.74 -20.10
N ALA A 118 -15.63 1.70 -20.19
CA ALA A 118 -15.97 0.35 -19.72
C ALA A 118 -16.00 0.19 -18.19
N TYR A 119 -15.55 1.17 -17.40
CA TYR A 119 -15.49 1.02 -15.94
C TYR A 119 -16.88 0.77 -15.33
N VAL A 120 -17.03 -0.38 -14.66
CA VAL A 120 -18.23 -0.77 -13.90
C VAL A 120 -17.80 -1.38 -12.55
N GLY A 121 -17.23 -0.53 -11.70
CA GLY A 121 -16.82 -0.87 -10.34
C GLY A 121 -17.47 0.03 -9.28
N PRO A 122 -16.92 0.04 -8.05
CA PRO A 122 -17.32 0.98 -7.00
C PRO A 122 -17.34 2.43 -7.50
N ALA A 123 -18.34 3.20 -7.09
CA ALA A 123 -18.40 4.62 -7.38
C ALA A 123 -17.18 5.33 -6.77
N PRO A 124 -16.48 6.17 -7.54
CA PRO A 124 -15.28 6.84 -7.02
C PRO A 124 -15.63 7.85 -5.93
N VAL A 125 -14.63 8.24 -5.16
CA VAL A 125 -14.69 9.43 -4.30
C VAL A 125 -14.08 10.62 -5.03
N THR A 126 -14.41 11.84 -4.63
CA THR A 126 -13.76 13.02 -5.21
C THR A 126 -12.30 13.09 -4.78
N LEU A 127 -11.44 13.69 -5.60
CA LEU A 127 -10.05 13.94 -5.23
C LEU A 127 -9.96 14.72 -3.91
N ALA A 128 -10.83 15.72 -3.69
CA ALA A 128 -10.88 16.47 -2.43
C ALA A 128 -11.21 15.59 -1.21
N ALA A 129 -12.17 14.65 -1.34
CA ALA A 129 -12.48 13.71 -0.28
C ALA A 129 -11.30 12.76 0.00
N TYR A 130 -10.58 12.35 -1.05
CA TYR A 130 -9.35 11.58 -0.91
C TYR A 130 -8.27 12.32 -0.13
N HIS A 131 -7.97 13.57 -0.50
CA HIS A 131 -7.03 14.43 0.24
C HIS A 131 -7.39 14.55 1.72
N ALA A 132 -8.64 14.90 2.02
CA ALA A 132 -9.11 15.05 3.39
C ALA A 132 -8.99 13.75 4.21
N GLN A 133 -9.21 12.58 3.60
CA GLN A 133 -9.05 11.32 4.30
C GLN A 133 -7.57 10.99 4.58
N VAL A 134 -6.69 11.19 3.60
CA VAL A 134 -5.25 10.94 3.76
C VAL A 134 -4.68 11.82 4.88
N GLU A 135 -5.05 13.10 4.94
CA GLU A 135 -4.62 14.02 5.98
C GLU A 135 -5.10 13.59 7.37
N ARG A 136 -6.38 13.24 7.51
CA ARG A 136 -6.97 12.80 8.79
C ARG A 136 -6.35 11.54 9.35
N GLN A 137 -5.95 10.62 8.49
CA GLN A 137 -5.32 9.35 8.89
C GLN A 137 -3.79 9.40 8.74
N SER A 138 -3.23 10.60 8.56
CA SER A 138 -1.79 10.75 8.43
C SER A 138 -1.07 10.24 9.66
N TRP A 139 0.02 9.53 9.42
CA TRP A 139 0.85 9.04 10.50
C TRP A 139 1.58 10.20 11.21
N ARG A 140 1.74 11.35 10.55
CA ARG A 140 2.31 12.60 11.08
C ARG A 140 1.33 13.40 11.95
N HIS A 141 0.07 12.98 12.03
CA HIS A 141 -0.96 13.74 12.73
C HIS A 141 -0.67 13.84 14.24
N PRO A 142 -0.69 15.05 14.86
CA PRO A 142 -0.28 15.23 16.26
C PRO A 142 -1.08 14.42 17.28
N ALA A 143 -2.35 14.13 16.99
CA ALA A 143 -3.22 13.36 17.87
C ALA A 143 -2.99 11.84 17.82
N ARG A 144 -2.09 11.36 16.94
CA ARG A 144 -1.81 9.93 16.80
C ARG A 144 -0.69 9.50 17.74
N ALA A 145 -0.82 8.28 18.29
CA ALA A 145 0.25 7.66 19.05
C ALA A 145 1.50 7.53 18.17
N ARG A 146 2.63 8.00 18.70
CA ARG A 146 3.92 7.88 18.01
C ARG A 146 4.52 6.52 18.32
N VAL A 147 5.28 5.98 17.37
CA VAL A 147 6.08 4.77 17.58
C VAL A 147 7.01 5.01 18.78
N SER A 148 6.84 4.21 19.81
CA SER A 148 7.61 4.29 21.04
C SER A 148 8.88 3.43 20.96
N ALA A 149 9.82 3.66 21.87
CA ALA A 149 11.00 2.79 22.01
C ALA A 149 10.60 1.34 22.36
N ALA A 150 9.47 1.15 23.06
CA ALA A 150 8.95 -0.17 23.39
C ALA A 150 8.45 -0.90 22.12
N ASP A 151 7.79 -0.19 21.20
CA ASP A 151 7.33 -0.77 19.93
C ASP A 151 8.51 -1.21 19.07
N ILE A 152 9.54 -0.37 18.99
CA ILE A 152 10.80 -0.69 18.28
C ILE A 152 11.45 -1.92 18.91
N ALA A 153 11.55 -2.00 20.24
CA ALA A 153 12.10 -3.15 20.93
C ALA A 153 11.26 -4.42 20.74
N ALA A 154 9.93 -4.31 20.65
CA ALA A 154 9.05 -5.45 20.41
C ALA A 154 9.26 -6.05 19.00
N VAL A 155 9.46 -5.20 17.98
CA VAL A 155 9.67 -5.66 16.60
C VAL A 155 11.10 -6.12 16.34
N TYR A 156 12.09 -5.41 16.88
CA TYR A 156 13.51 -5.60 16.56
C TYR A 156 14.35 -6.20 17.69
N GLY A 157 13.80 -6.42 18.88
CA GLY A 157 14.57 -6.88 20.05
C GLY A 157 15.25 -8.23 19.85
N ALA A 158 14.72 -9.06 18.95
CA ALA A 158 15.31 -10.33 18.57
C ALA A 158 16.31 -10.24 17.40
N ASP A 159 16.48 -9.08 16.76
CA ASP A 159 17.31 -8.93 15.56
C ASP A 159 18.78 -8.63 15.87
N HIS A 160 19.13 -8.53 17.16
CA HIS A 160 20.50 -8.29 17.63
C HIS A 160 21.16 -7.07 16.97
N LEU A 161 20.35 -6.04 16.70
CA LEU A 161 20.80 -4.79 16.08
C LEU A 161 21.51 -3.89 17.09
N ASP A 162 22.46 -3.10 16.61
CA ASP A 162 23.11 -2.06 17.40
C ASP A 162 22.08 -1.04 17.93
N ALA A 163 22.27 -0.59 19.18
CA ALA A 163 21.35 0.34 19.83
C ALA A 163 21.26 1.69 19.07
N GLY A 164 22.35 2.13 18.45
CA GLY A 164 22.38 3.33 17.62
C GLY A 164 21.53 3.20 16.35
N VAL A 165 21.48 2.00 15.75
CA VAL A 165 20.58 1.71 14.61
C VAL A 165 19.13 1.87 15.02
N LEU A 166 18.73 1.27 16.15
CA LEU A 166 17.36 1.39 16.67
C LEU A 166 16.99 2.84 17.01
N GLN A 167 17.92 3.60 17.58
CA GLN A 167 17.73 5.02 17.87
C GLN A 167 17.52 5.85 16.60
N LEU A 168 18.33 5.62 15.55
CA LEU A 168 18.18 6.31 14.27
C LEU A 168 16.87 5.95 13.57
N LEU A 169 16.43 4.69 13.62
CA LEU A 169 15.12 4.28 13.10
C LEU A 169 13.98 4.98 13.85
N GLY A 170 14.04 5.03 15.18
CA GLY A 170 13.04 5.74 15.97
C GLY A 170 13.00 7.24 15.66
N ALA A 171 14.15 7.89 15.51
CA ALA A 171 14.23 9.29 15.13
C ALA A 171 13.69 9.54 13.71
N ALA A 172 13.96 8.63 12.77
CA ALA A 172 13.43 8.71 11.41
C ALA A 172 11.90 8.59 11.39
N LEU A 173 11.35 7.59 12.07
CA LEU A 173 9.91 7.41 12.21
C LEU A 173 9.25 8.59 12.92
N TYR A 174 9.88 9.16 13.95
CA TYR A 174 9.36 10.33 14.66
C TYR A 174 9.31 11.59 13.77
N SER A 175 10.33 11.79 12.95
CA SER A 175 10.48 13.00 12.12
C SER A 175 9.80 12.91 10.75
N GLY A 176 9.56 11.69 10.27
CA GLY A 176 8.93 11.43 8.98
C GLY A 176 9.77 11.65 7.75
N ARG A 177 11.07 11.81 7.97
CA ARG A 177 12.05 11.90 6.90
C ARG A 177 12.32 10.50 6.33
N SER A 178 12.83 10.48 5.10
CA SER A 178 13.22 9.24 4.44
C SER A 178 14.28 8.47 5.23
N ILE A 179 14.20 7.14 5.16
CA ILE A 179 15.18 6.21 5.73
C ILE A 179 16.02 5.67 4.59
N PHE A 180 17.34 5.79 4.68
CA PHE A 180 18.29 5.28 3.71
C PHE A 180 19.16 4.21 4.37
N LEU A 181 18.85 2.94 4.10
CA LEU A 181 19.58 1.78 4.61
C LEU A 181 20.69 1.40 3.63
N HIS A 182 21.94 1.41 4.08
CA HIS A 182 23.09 1.07 3.23
C HIS A 182 24.12 0.18 3.93
N GLY A 183 24.82 -0.64 3.14
CA GLY A 183 25.87 -1.52 3.66
C GLY A 183 26.03 -2.78 2.82
N PRO A 184 26.97 -3.67 3.17
CA PRO A 184 27.27 -4.87 2.39
C PRO A 184 26.04 -5.77 2.18
N SER A 185 26.03 -6.50 1.06
CA SER A 185 25.04 -7.57 0.85
C SER A 185 25.08 -8.56 2.01
N GLY A 186 23.93 -9.13 2.39
CA GLY A 186 23.83 -10.02 3.54
C GLY A 186 23.75 -9.34 4.91
N GLY A 187 23.84 -8.01 4.99
CA GLY A 187 23.69 -7.25 6.25
C GLY A 187 22.25 -7.14 6.80
N GLY A 188 21.27 -7.84 6.22
CA GLY A 188 19.88 -7.86 6.73
C GLY A 188 19.02 -6.63 6.41
N LYS A 189 19.48 -5.71 5.55
CA LYS A 189 18.79 -4.44 5.24
C LYS A 189 17.36 -4.62 4.72
N THR A 190 17.14 -5.52 3.76
CA THR A 190 15.81 -5.82 3.21
C THR A 190 14.86 -6.37 4.28
N ALA A 191 15.36 -7.29 5.12
CA ALA A 191 14.57 -7.85 6.21
C ALA A 191 14.21 -6.78 7.26
N LEU A 192 15.15 -5.89 7.58
CA LEU A 192 14.92 -4.76 8.46
C LEU A 192 13.89 -3.80 7.87
N ALA A 193 14.03 -3.42 6.59
CA ALA A 193 13.07 -2.56 5.90
C ALA A 193 11.67 -3.16 5.90
N ALA A 194 11.55 -4.47 5.64
CA ALA A 194 10.27 -5.15 5.62
C ALA A 194 9.59 -5.12 7.00
N LYS A 195 10.34 -5.32 8.08
CA LYS A 195 9.83 -5.23 9.45
C LYS A 195 9.41 -3.82 9.87
N LEU A 196 9.87 -2.76 9.19
CA LEU A 196 9.38 -1.40 9.48
C LEU A 196 7.87 -1.26 9.23
N GLY A 197 7.30 -2.03 8.30
CA GLY A 197 5.85 -2.10 8.12
C GLY A 197 5.11 -2.56 9.38
N LEU A 198 5.73 -3.39 10.22
CA LEU A 198 5.17 -3.87 11.49
C LEU A 198 5.18 -2.80 12.59
N LEU A 199 5.96 -1.72 12.44
CA LEU A 199 5.93 -0.59 13.38
C LEU A 199 4.86 0.44 13.02
N LEU A 200 4.52 0.55 11.74
CA LEU A 200 3.49 1.46 11.25
C LEU A 200 2.12 0.77 11.25
N GLN A 201 1.76 0.18 12.41
CA GLN A 201 0.47 -0.49 12.57
C GLN A 201 -0.69 0.50 12.49
N GLY A 202 -1.89 -0.06 12.38
CA GLY A 202 -3.14 0.68 12.40
C GLY A 202 -3.95 0.49 11.11
N LEU A 203 -5.22 0.85 11.20
CA LEU A 203 -6.15 0.75 10.09
C LEU A 203 -6.22 2.07 9.33
N VAL A 204 -6.43 2.00 8.03
CA VAL A 204 -6.62 3.16 7.14
C VAL A 204 -7.79 2.92 6.19
N GLY A 205 -8.45 4.02 5.81
CA GLY A 205 -9.47 4.01 4.77
C GLY A 205 -8.83 4.30 3.42
N VAL A 206 -8.89 3.35 2.49
CA VAL A 206 -8.44 3.51 1.10
C VAL A 206 -9.67 3.46 0.19
N PRO A 207 -9.91 4.49 -0.65
CA PRO A 207 -11.05 4.46 -1.55
C PRO A 207 -10.82 3.41 -2.64
N TYR A 208 -11.88 2.76 -3.10
CA TYR A 208 -11.77 1.84 -4.24
C TYR A 208 -11.29 2.57 -5.50
N ALA A 209 -11.82 3.77 -5.72
CA ALA A 209 -11.42 4.62 -6.83
C ALA A 209 -11.56 6.10 -6.48
N VAL A 210 -10.81 6.95 -7.17
CA VAL A 210 -10.84 8.41 -7.07
C VAL A 210 -11.20 9.00 -8.43
N MET A 211 -12.02 10.04 -8.44
CA MET A 211 -12.40 10.79 -9.62
C MET A 211 -11.49 12.01 -9.80
N VAL A 212 -10.92 12.14 -11.01
CA VAL A 212 -10.11 13.29 -11.42
C VAL A 212 -10.58 13.78 -12.78
N GLY A 213 -11.15 14.99 -12.81
CA GLY A 213 -11.88 15.47 -13.99
C GLY A 213 -13.03 14.52 -14.30
N GLN A 214 -12.97 13.85 -15.46
CA GLN A 214 -13.94 12.82 -15.85
C GLN A 214 -13.35 11.39 -15.83
N GLU A 215 -12.10 11.25 -15.38
CA GLU A 215 -11.39 9.98 -15.38
C GLU A 215 -11.39 9.32 -14.00
N ILE A 216 -11.53 8.00 -13.99
CA ILE A 216 -11.57 7.19 -12.78
C ILE A 216 -10.20 6.55 -12.58
N ILE A 217 -9.62 6.72 -11.39
CA ILE A 217 -8.37 6.11 -10.99
C ILE A 217 -8.67 5.06 -9.92
N GLN A 218 -8.40 3.79 -10.19
CA GLN A 218 -8.45 2.72 -9.20
C GLN A 218 -7.24 2.83 -8.25
N VAL A 219 -7.53 2.82 -6.95
CA VAL A 219 -6.51 2.98 -5.90
C VAL A 219 -6.41 1.71 -5.06
N HIS A 220 -7.54 1.25 -4.52
CA HIS A 220 -7.56 0.01 -3.75
C HIS A 220 -7.19 -1.20 -4.62
N ASP A 221 -6.32 -2.02 -4.07
CA ASP A 221 -5.79 -3.22 -4.66
C ASP A 221 -5.72 -4.30 -3.58
N PRO A 222 -6.52 -5.37 -3.65
CA PRO A 222 -6.58 -6.40 -2.61
C PRO A 222 -5.24 -7.08 -2.33
N LEU A 223 -4.29 -7.06 -3.30
CA LEU A 223 -2.95 -7.62 -3.11
C LEU A 223 -2.03 -6.69 -2.32
N LEU A 224 -2.31 -5.38 -2.35
CA LEU A 224 -1.49 -4.34 -1.69
C LEU A 224 -2.14 -3.76 -0.43
N HIS A 225 -3.45 -3.98 -0.27
CA HIS A 225 -4.27 -3.49 0.83
C HIS A 225 -4.88 -4.69 1.57
N PRO A 226 -4.16 -5.25 2.55
CA PRO A 226 -4.61 -6.44 3.26
C PRO A 226 -5.95 -6.20 3.94
N SER A 227 -6.90 -7.11 3.68
CA SER A 227 -8.20 -7.11 4.34
C SER A 227 -8.07 -7.34 5.84
N LEU A 228 -9.06 -6.84 6.58
CA LEU A 228 -9.12 -6.99 8.03
C LEU A 228 -9.33 -8.44 8.44
N THR A 229 -8.77 -8.81 9.60
CA THR A 229 -9.17 -10.06 10.27
C THR A 229 -10.65 -9.98 10.71
N PRO A 230 -11.34 -11.11 10.94
CA PRO A 230 -12.74 -11.09 11.39
C PRO A 230 -12.95 -10.30 12.69
N ALA A 231 -11.96 -10.27 13.58
CA ALA A 231 -12.01 -9.48 14.81
C ALA A 231 -11.93 -7.97 14.50
N GLN A 232 -11.02 -7.56 13.61
CA GLN A 232 -10.86 -6.17 13.18
C GLN A 232 -12.06 -5.68 12.36
N ALA A 233 -12.67 -6.54 11.55
CA ALA A 233 -13.86 -6.19 10.77
C ALA A 233 -15.04 -5.76 11.64
N ARG A 234 -15.16 -6.27 12.87
CA ARG A 234 -16.19 -5.85 13.84
C ARG A 234 -15.98 -4.43 14.36
N LEU A 235 -14.77 -3.89 14.25
CA LEU A 235 -14.42 -2.54 14.64
C LEU A 235 -14.79 -1.50 13.56
N ALA A 236 -15.16 -1.93 12.35
CA ALA A 236 -15.50 -1.01 11.27
C ALA A 236 -16.64 -0.06 11.68
N PRO A 237 -16.51 1.27 11.45
CA PRO A 237 -17.51 2.23 11.92
C PRO A 237 -18.86 1.97 11.27
N ARG A 238 -19.92 1.85 12.08
CA ARG A 238 -21.29 1.74 11.57
C ARG A 238 -21.64 3.03 10.82
N GLY A 239 -22.14 2.89 9.59
CA GLY A 239 -22.51 4.03 8.75
C GLY A 239 -21.33 4.71 8.04
N ALA A 240 -20.14 4.10 8.02
CA ALA A 240 -19.05 4.54 7.16
C ALA A 240 -19.43 4.44 5.67
N ASP A 241 -18.88 5.34 4.88
CA ASP A 241 -19.05 5.37 3.42
C ASP A 241 -18.44 4.09 2.80
N PRO A 242 -19.27 3.23 2.16
CA PRO A 242 -18.82 1.95 1.65
C PRO A 242 -17.85 2.05 0.46
N ARG A 243 -17.67 3.26 -0.12
CA ARG A 243 -16.65 3.53 -1.15
C ARG A 243 -15.21 3.46 -0.61
N TRP A 244 -15.05 3.39 0.72
CA TRP A 244 -13.77 3.25 1.40
C TRP A 244 -13.60 1.83 1.92
N ALA A 245 -12.53 1.17 1.48
CA ALA A 245 -12.07 -0.07 2.07
C ALA A 245 -11.26 0.25 3.33
N LEU A 246 -11.66 -0.34 4.46
CA LEU A 246 -10.85 -0.33 5.67
C LEU A 246 -9.84 -1.47 5.58
N CYS A 247 -8.55 -1.16 5.60
CA CYS A 247 -7.46 -2.13 5.49
C CYS A 247 -6.34 -1.83 6.49
N GLN A 248 -5.40 -2.76 6.63
CA GLN A 248 -4.13 -2.47 7.29
C GLN A 248 -3.37 -1.39 6.51
N ARG A 249 -2.51 -0.65 7.20
CA ARG A 249 -1.61 0.31 6.51
C ARG A 249 -0.81 -0.42 5.43
N PRO A 250 -0.79 0.12 4.21
CA PRO A 250 -0.12 -0.55 3.10
C PRO A 250 1.39 -0.56 3.34
N ALA A 251 2.01 -1.71 3.13
CA ALA A 251 3.45 -1.88 3.15
C ALA A 251 3.89 -2.45 1.80
N ILE A 252 4.34 -1.54 0.93
CA ILE A 252 4.60 -1.85 -0.48
C ILE A 252 6.10 -1.79 -0.73
N GLN A 253 6.66 -2.90 -1.22
CA GLN A 253 8.07 -3.01 -1.61
C GLN A 253 8.21 -3.23 -3.12
N ILE A 254 9.19 -2.55 -3.71
CA ILE A 254 9.62 -2.71 -5.11
C ILE A 254 11.14 -2.82 -5.15
N GLY A 255 11.66 -3.78 -5.91
CA GLY A 255 13.10 -4.03 -6.07
C GLY A 255 13.71 -3.43 -7.33
N ALA A 256 14.60 -4.20 -7.95
CA ALA A 256 15.36 -3.81 -9.14
C ALA A 256 14.50 -3.67 -10.43
N GLU A 257 13.29 -4.22 -10.42
CA GLU A 257 12.31 -4.16 -11.52
C GLU A 257 11.67 -2.79 -11.70
N LEU A 258 11.86 -1.86 -10.76
CA LEU A 258 11.29 -0.52 -10.82
C LEU A 258 11.69 0.21 -12.11
N SER A 259 10.70 0.66 -12.88
CA SER A 259 10.86 1.50 -14.07
C SER A 259 10.13 2.84 -13.91
N ALA A 260 10.50 3.82 -14.73
CA ALA A 260 9.85 5.14 -14.71
C ALA A 260 8.33 5.05 -14.98
N ASP A 261 7.91 4.17 -15.90
CA ASP A 261 6.50 3.99 -16.26
C ASP A 261 5.64 3.46 -15.10
N MET A 262 6.24 2.73 -14.16
CA MET A 262 5.54 2.27 -12.95
C MET A 262 5.20 3.42 -11.98
N LEU A 263 5.87 4.57 -12.12
CA LEU A 263 5.67 5.75 -11.29
C LEU A 263 4.63 6.72 -11.86
N GLU A 264 4.01 6.35 -12.99
CA GLU A 264 2.95 7.10 -13.66
C GLU A 264 1.62 6.34 -13.62
N LEU A 265 0.54 7.04 -13.96
CA LEU A 265 -0.79 6.42 -14.05
C LEU A 265 -0.85 5.50 -15.27
N ARG A 266 -1.17 4.23 -15.04
CA ARG A 266 -1.35 3.27 -16.13
C ARG A 266 -2.80 3.20 -16.57
N HIS A 267 -3.09 3.63 -17.79
CA HIS A 267 -4.42 3.52 -18.37
C HIS A 267 -4.74 2.07 -18.78
N ASP A 268 -5.73 1.47 -18.14
CA ASP A 268 -6.32 0.19 -18.53
C ASP A 268 -7.45 0.44 -19.54
N ALA A 269 -7.14 0.20 -20.82
CA ALA A 269 -8.11 0.38 -21.90
C ALA A 269 -9.27 -0.62 -21.84
N PHE A 270 -9.06 -1.82 -21.28
CA PHE A 270 -10.09 -2.82 -21.14
C PHE A 270 -11.05 -2.47 -20.00
N GLY A 271 -10.49 -2.11 -18.84
CA GLY A 271 -11.28 -1.66 -17.69
C GLY A 271 -11.83 -0.23 -17.81
N GLY A 272 -11.38 0.55 -18.81
CA GLY A 272 -11.82 1.93 -19.05
C GLY A 272 -11.50 2.88 -17.89
N CYS A 273 -10.36 2.69 -17.23
CA CYS A 273 -9.94 3.47 -16.07
C CYS A 273 -8.40 3.52 -15.95
N TYR A 274 -7.89 4.35 -15.05
CA TYR A 274 -6.47 4.38 -14.70
C TYR A 274 -6.20 3.52 -13.46
N GLN A 275 -5.00 2.97 -13.40
CA GLN A 275 -4.44 2.31 -12.22
C GLN A 275 -3.46 3.26 -11.53
N ALA A 276 -3.65 3.47 -10.23
CA ALA A 276 -2.72 4.28 -9.43
C ALA A 276 -1.33 3.61 -9.35
N PRO A 277 -0.23 4.39 -9.42
CA PRO A 277 1.12 3.86 -9.24
C PRO A 277 1.35 3.42 -7.78
N PRO A 278 2.39 2.60 -7.51
CA PRO A 278 2.59 1.98 -6.20
C PRO A 278 2.76 2.96 -5.05
N HIS A 279 3.47 4.09 -5.24
CA HIS A 279 3.66 5.10 -4.19
C HIS A 279 2.35 5.82 -3.83
N PHE A 280 1.44 5.98 -4.79
CA PHE A 280 0.09 6.49 -4.53
C PHE A 280 -0.70 5.44 -3.73
N LYS A 281 -0.64 4.16 -4.11
CA LYS A 281 -1.25 3.05 -3.34
C LYS A 281 -0.66 2.90 -1.92
N ALA A 282 0.59 3.32 -1.71
CA ALA A 282 1.26 3.25 -0.41
C ALA A 282 0.88 4.38 0.56
N ASN A 283 0.03 5.34 0.16
CA ASN A 283 -0.34 6.48 1.01
C ASN A 283 -0.85 6.03 2.39
N ASN A 284 -0.47 6.81 3.41
CA ASN A 284 -0.62 6.51 4.83
C ASN A 284 0.10 5.22 5.30
N GLY A 285 1.03 4.69 4.52
CA GLY A 285 1.79 3.50 4.85
C GLY A 285 3.28 3.67 4.64
N ILE A 286 3.93 2.58 4.22
CA ILE A 286 5.36 2.52 3.95
C ILE A 286 5.60 2.14 2.49
N PHE A 287 6.53 2.83 1.86
CA PHE A 287 6.97 2.57 0.50
C PHE A 287 8.47 2.29 0.49
N ILE A 288 8.83 1.05 0.12
CA ILE A 288 10.20 0.54 0.19
C ILE A 288 10.72 0.37 -1.24
N ILE A 289 11.85 1.02 -1.54
CA ILE A 289 12.60 0.81 -2.77
C ILE A 289 13.87 0.04 -2.40
N ASP A 290 13.91 -1.23 -2.79
CA ASP A 290 15.04 -2.11 -2.56
C ASP A 290 16.01 -2.13 -3.75
N ASP A 291 17.25 -2.54 -3.50
CA ASP A 291 18.32 -2.61 -4.48
C ASP A 291 18.56 -1.30 -5.26
N LEU A 292 18.41 -0.15 -4.58
CA LEU A 292 18.64 1.16 -5.19
C LEU A 292 20.04 1.24 -5.82
N GLY A 293 20.07 1.62 -7.11
CA GLY A 293 21.27 1.64 -7.95
C GLY A 293 21.44 0.42 -8.85
N ARG A 294 20.54 -0.56 -8.77
CA ARG A 294 20.50 -1.72 -9.68
C ARG A 294 19.31 -1.67 -10.66
N GLN A 295 18.46 -0.66 -10.56
CA GLN A 295 17.35 -0.41 -11.47
C GLN A 295 17.85 0.05 -12.85
N ARG A 296 16.98 -0.08 -13.86
CA ARG A 296 17.19 0.56 -15.17
C ARG A 296 17.17 2.09 -15.06
N LEU A 297 16.40 2.62 -14.11
CA LEU A 297 16.33 4.06 -13.84
C LEU A 297 17.48 4.49 -12.91
N PRO A 298 18.23 5.56 -13.22
CA PRO A 298 19.30 6.05 -12.37
C PRO A 298 18.80 6.40 -10.95
N ALA A 299 19.59 6.08 -9.93
CA ALA A 299 19.22 6.34 -8.54
C ALA A 299 18.95 7.84 -8.26
N ALA A 300 19.72 8.74 -8.86
CA ALA A 300 19.51 10.18 -8.73
C ALA A 300 18.14 10.64 -9.29
N GLU A 301 17.68 10.02 -10.38
CA GLU A 301 16.39 10.32 -10.99
C GLU A 301 15.23 9.82 -10.12
N LEU A 302 15.34 8.59 -9.60
CA LEU A 302 14.41 8.05 -8.60
C LEU A 302 14.29 8.94 -7.36
N LEU A 303 15.42 9.43 -6.84
CA LEU A 303 15.40 10.33 -5.69
C LEU A 303 14.77 11.67 -6.04
N ASN A 304 15.07 12.26 -7.20
CA ASN A 304 14.41 13.49 -7.62
C ASN A 304 12.90 13.33 -7.69
N ARG A 305 12.42 12.18 -8.21
CA ARG A 305 11.01 11.87 -8.33
C ARG A 305 10.27 11.81 -6.99
N PHE A 306 10.96 11.45 -5.89
CA PHE A 306 10.32 11.26 -4.57
C PHE A 306 10.69 12.28 -3.52
N MET A 307 11.91 12.84 -3.52
CA MET A 307 12.34 13.81 -2.51
C MET A 307 11.47 15.07 -2.56
N GLN A 308 11.14 15.57 -3.75
CA GLN A 308 10.28 16.75 -3.86
C GLN A 308 8.85 16.47 -3.35
N PRO A 309 8.15 15.39 -3.75
CA PRO A 309 6.87 15.05 -3.15
C PRO A 309 6.91 14.80 -1.64
N LEU A 310 7.98 14.20 -1.13
CA LEU A 310 8.15 13.93 0.30
C LEU A 310 8.25 15.23 1.12
N ASP A 311 8.98 16.22 0.60
CA ASP A 311 9.12 17.55 1.20
C ASP A 311 7.80 18.34 1.10
N ALA A 312 7.13 18.27 -0.05
CA ALA A 312 5.91 19.02 -0.34
C ALA A 312 4.63 18.39 0.26
N GLY A 313 4.68 17.10 0.62
CA GLY A 313 3.54 16.30 1.07
C GLY A 313 2.57 15.93 -0.05
N HIS A 314 2.93 16.18 -1.31
CA HIS A 314 2.07 15.93 -2.45
C HIS A 314 2.85 15.60 -3.72
N ASP A 315 2.29 14.71 -4.53
CA ASP A 315 2.84 14.28 -5.81
C ASP A 315 2.02 14.84 -6.97
N GLN A 316 2.67 15.08 -8.10
CA GLN A 316 2.01 15.52 -9.34
C GLN A 316 1.98 14.37 -10.34
N LEU A 317 0.77 14.02 -10.78
CA LEU A 317 0.54 13.00 -11.80
C LEU A 317 -0.19 13.61 -13.00
N SER A 318 -0.12 12.93 -14.14
CA SER A 318 -0.76 13.38 -15.38
C SER A 318 -1.68 12.31 -15.95
N LEU A 319 -2.89 12.71 -16.36
CA LEU A 319 -3.76 11.89 -17.20
C LEU A 319 -3.28 11.93 -18.66
N ARG A 320 -3.73 10.98 -19.49
CA ARG A 320 -3.57 11.09 -20.94
C ARG A 320 -4.22 12.40 -21.42
N GLY A 321 -3.54 13.10 -22.33
CA GLY A 321 -3.93 14.45 -22.74
C GLY A 321 -3.27 15.57 -21.93
N GLY A 322 -2.41 15.24 -20.95
CA GLY A 322 -1.56 16.21 -20.27
C GLY A 322 -2.22 16.97 -19.11
N HIS A 323 -3.44 16.59 -18.71
CA HIS A 323 -4.07 17.15 -17.52
C HIS A 323 -3.30 16.74 -16.26
N LYS A 324 -2.63 17.70 -15.64
CA LYS A 324 -1.86 17.52 -14.41
C LYS A 324 -2.74 17.77 -13.19
N PHE A 325 -2.56 16.95 -12.17
CA PHE A 325 -3.25 17.09 -10.90
C PHE A 325 -2.35 16.63 -9.76
N THR A 326 -2.72 17.04 -8.54
CA THR A 326 -1.95 16.78 -7.34
C THR A 326 -2.66 15.76 -6.46
N VAL A 327 -1.90 14.78 -5.98
CA VAL A 327 -2.35 13.77 -5.01
C VAL A 327 -1.52 13.87 -3.74
N PRO A 328 -2.05 13.47 -2.58
CA PRO A 328 -1.24 13.37 -1.36
C PRO A 328 -0.04 12.44 -1.56
N PHE A 329 1.05 12.75 -0.88
CA PHE A 329 2.24 11.91 -0.77
C PHE A 329 2.60 11.79 0.72
N ASP A 330 1.85 10.95 1.44
CA ASP A 330 2.02 10.69 2.87
C ASP A 330 2.50 9.26 3.09
N VAL A 331 3.75 9.00 2.74
CA VAL A 331 4.40 7.69 2.90
C VAL A 331 5.63 7.80 3.78
N VAL A 332 5.94 6.75 4.53
CA VAL A 332 7.28 6.53 5.05
C VAL A 332 8.12 5.93 3.93
N LEU A 333 9.02 6.74 3.36
CA LEU A 333 9.89 6.30 2.26
C LEU A 333 11.14 5.63 2.82
N VAL A 334 11.37 4.37 2.45
CA VAL A 334 12.57 3.60 2.79
C VAL A 334 13.32 3.23 1.52
N LEU A 335 14.59 3.57 1.48
CA LEU A 335 15.50 3.34 0.37
C LEU A 335 16.58 2.37 0.85
N VAL A 336 16.75 1.26 0.16
CA VAL A 336 17.71 0.22 0.54
C VAL A 336 18.72 0.02 -0.58
N THR A 337 20.01 0.00 -0.22
CA THR A 337 21.08 -0.23 -1.20
C THR A 337 22.26 -0.99 -0.64
N ASN A 338 22.91 -1.76 -1.50
CA ASN A 338 24.18 -2.42 -1.21
C ASN A 338 25.40 -1.50 -1.46
N LEU A 339 25.19 -0.32 -2.05
CA LEU A 339 26.25 0.61 -2.42
C LEU A 339 26.44 1.69 -1.35
N ALA A 340 27.66 2.23 -1.26
CA ALA A 340 27.89 3.40 -0.42
C ALA A 340 27.10 4.60 -0.98
N PRO A 341 26.50 5.46 -0.12
CA PRO A 341 25.71 6.61 -0.59
C PRO A 341 26.47 7.52 -1.56
N ALA A 342 27.76 7.75 -1.32
CA ALA A 342 28.62 8.57 -2.17
C ALA A 342 28.95 7.94 -3.55
N ALA A 343 28.76 6.62 -3.70
CA ALA A 343 28.90 5.96 -4.99
C ALA A 343 27.63 6.07 -5.85
N LEU A 344 26.49 6.40 -5.22
CA LEU A 344 25.20 6.55 -5.89
C LEU A 344 24.87 8.00 -6.21
N LEU A 345 25.31 8.93 -5.36
CA LEU A 345 24.77 10.28 -5.28
C LEU A 345 25.88 11.31 -5.03
N ASP A 346 25.67 12.50 -5.56
CA ASP A 346 26.50 13.66 -5.24
C ASP A 346 26.16 14.25 -3.85
N ASP A 347 27.00 15.19 -3.41
CA ASP A 347 26.85 15.87 -2.13
C ASP A 347 25.53 16.65 -1.99
N ALA A 348 24.94 17.13 -3.09
CA ALA A 348 23.67 17.85 -3.04
C ALA A 348 22.52 16.91 -2.73
N PHE A 349 22.47 15.74 -3.37
CA PHE A 349 21.49 14.69 -3.09
C PHE A 349 21.66 14.11 -1.69
N LEU A 350 22.90 13.87 -1.25
CA LEU A 350 23.18 13.34 0.07
C LEU A 350 22.64 14.24 1.19
N ARG A 351 22.52 15.56 0.98
CA ARG A 351 21.93 16.49 1.96
C ARG A 351 20.41 16.40 2.05
N ARG A 352 19.75 15.87 1.03
CA ARG A 352 18.28 15.71 0.97
C ARG A 352 17.80 14.41 1.60
N LEU A 353 18.69 13.43 1.75
CA LEU A 353 18.36 12.18 2.45
C LEU A 353 18.17 12.46 3.94
N GLY A 354 17.09 11.91 4.51
CA GLY A 354 16.75 12.07 5.93
C GLY A 354 17.76 11.41 6.86
N TYR A 355 17.55 10.11 7.12
CA TYR A 355 18.40 9.32 8.02
C TYR A 355 19.18 8.29 7.20
N LYS A 356 20.50 8.35 7.27
CA LYS A 356 21.41 7.38 6.65
C LYS A 356 21.83 6.39 7.71
N ILE A 357 21.42 5.14 7.56
CA ILE A 357 21.65 4.09 8.55
C ILE A 357 22.53 3.04 7.89
N HIS A 358 23.75 2.92 8.42
CA HIS A 358 24.68 1.89 7.98
C HIS A 358 24.39 0.58 8.70
N LEU A 359 24.20 -0.50 7.93
CA LEU A 359 24.04 -1.86 8.43
C LEU A 359 25.22 -2.70 7.94
N GLY A 360 26.19 -2.87 8.83
CA GLY A 360 27.46 -3.57 8.59
C GLY A 360 27.50 -4.97 9.19
N ALA A 361 28.73 -5.45 9.46
CA ALA A 361 28.94 -6.68 10.20
C ALA A 361 28.43 -6.55 11.64
N LEU A 362 27.86 -7.63 12.17
CA LEU A 362 27.47 -7.74 13.57
C LEU A 362 28.71 -7.90 14.45
N ASP A 363 28.60 -7.50 15.72
CA ASP A 363 29.58 -7.92 16.71
C ASP A 363 29.45 -9.42 17.01
N ALA A 364 30.48 -10.00 17.63
CA ALA A 364 30.51 -11.43 17.92
C ALA A 364 29.39 -11.89 18.88
N SER A 365 28.94 -11.04 19.79
CA SER A 365 27.85 -11.35 20.73
C SER A 365 26.51 -11.42 20.00
N ALA A 366 26.21 -10.40 19.21
CA ALA A 366 25.04 -10.30 18.35
C ALA A 366 24.98 -11.47 17.36
N TYR A 367 26.11 -11.80 16.71
CA TYR A 367 26.18 -12.93 15.78
C TYR A 367 25.92 -14.28 16.48
N ARG A 368 26.50 -14.51 17.67
CA ARG A 368 26.22 -15.73 18.46
C ARG A 368 24.75 -15.84 18.83
N GLY A 369 24.15 -14.73 19.26
CA GLY A 369 22.73 -14.66 19.59
C GLY A 369 21.83 -15.00 18.38
N LEU A 370 22.10 -14.37 17.24
CA LEU A 370 21.40 -14.63 15.99
C LEU A 370 21.55 -16.09 15.52
N PHE A 371 22.76 -16.65 15.61
CA PHE A 371 23.02 -18.04 15.23
C PHE A 371 22.18 -19.02 16.06
N ARG A 372 22.18 -18.87 17.40
CA ARG A 372 21.38 -19.69 18.31
C ARG A 372 19.88 -19.58 18.03
N GLN A 373 19.41 -18.37 17.76
CA GLN A 373 18.00 -18.13 17.41
C GLN A 373 17.62 -18.90 16.14
N GLN A 374 18.47 -18.90 15.13
CA GLN A 374 18.20 -19.59 13.87
C GLN A 374 18.32 -21.11 14.00
N CYS A 375 19.25 -21.64 14.80
CA CYS A 375 19.27 -23.06 15.15
C CYS A 375 17.91 -23.50 15.72
N ARG A 376 17.35 -22.73 16.67
CA ARG A 376 16.03 -23.02 17.25
C ARG A 376 14.92 -22.97 16.19
N ALA A 377 14.93 -21.96 15.32
CA ALA A 377 13.94 -21.83 14.25
C ALA A 377 13.98 -23.00 13.24
N MET A 378 15.15 -23.62 13.05
CA MET A 378 15.35 -24.78 12.17
C MET A 378 15.33 -26.13 12.92
N ASN A 379 14.96 -26.15 14.21
CA ASN A 379 14.99 -27.34 15.08
C ASN A 379 16.36 -28.05 15.15
N LEU A 380 17.45 -27.28 15.08
CA LEU A 380 18.82 -27.77 15.22
C LEU A 380 19.34 -27.54 16.65
N ALA A 381 20.06 -28.53 17.19
CA ALA A 381 20.83 -28.34 18.41
C ALA A 381 22.04 -27.43 18.12
N CYS A 382 22.20 -26.35 18.88
CA CYS A 382 23.35 -25.46 18.74
C CYS A 382 24.54 -26.02 19.50
N ASP A 383 25.56 -26.50 18.77
CA ASP A 383 26.85 -26.88 19.34
C ASP A 383 27.72 -25.62 19.54
N GLU A 384 27.96 -25.27 20.80
CA GLU A 384 28.77 -24.11 21.18
C GLU A 384 30.24 -24.24 20.76
N ALA A 385 30.78 -25.45 20.69
CA ALA A 385 32.15 -25.68 20.22
C ALA A 385 32.26 -25.45 18.71
N ALA A 386 31.27 -25.92 17.94
CA ALA A 386 31.18 -25.66 16.51
C ALA A 386 30.99 -24.16 16.21
N LEU A 387 30.17 -23.46 17.00
CA LEU A 387 29.97 -22.02 16.88
C LEU A 387 31.24 -21.23 17.22
N ALA A 388 31.98 -21.63 18.27
CA ALA A 388 33.27 -21.03 18.58
C ALA A 388 34.27 -21.23 17.44
N TYR A 389 34.36 -22.44 16.90
CA TYR A 389 35.22 -22.74 15.74
C TYR A 389 34.85 -21.91 14.50
N LEU A 390 33.56 -21.74 14.21
CA LEU A 390 33.08 -20.90 13.12
C LEU A 390 33.54 -19.45 13.27
N LEU A 391 33.46 -18.90 14.48
CA LEU A 391 33.81 -17.50 14.74
C LEU A 391 35.32 -17.28 14.77
N ASP A 392 36.03 -18.07 15.55
CA ASP A 392 37.45 -17.83 15.84
C ASP A 392 38.33 -18.29 14.67
N THR A 393 37.96 -19.39 14.00
CA THR A 393 38.74 -19.96 12.90
C THR A 393 38.22 -19.50 11.54
N LEU A 394 36.95 -19.78 11.21
CA LEU A 394 36.47 -19.61 9.83
C LEU A 394 36.18 -18.15 9.46
N HIS A 395 35.66 -17.35 10.40
CA HIS A 395 35.51 -15.91 10.22
C HIS A 395 36.79 -15.16 10.57
N GLY A 396 37.35 -15.42 11.76
CA GLY A 396 38.53 -14.73 12.28
C GLY A 396 39.79 -14.89 11.42
N ALA A 397 40.15 -16.11 11.02
CA ALA A 397 41.36 -16.34 10.20
C ALA A 397 41.18 -15.91 8.74
N GLY A 398 39.95 -15.76 8.27
CA GLY A 398 39.62 -15.39 6.89
C GLY A 398 39.26 -13.92 6.69
N ASP A 399 39.33 -13.09 7.74
CA ASP A 399 38.84 -11.70 7.77
C ASP A 399 37.43 -11.55 7.16
N ARG A 400 36.57 -12.54 7.43
CA ARG A 400 35.21 -12.56 6.87
C ARG A 400 34.28 -11.80 7.81
N PRO A 401 33.49 -10.85 7.29
CA PRO A 401 32.56 -10.08 8.12
C PRO A 401 31.45 -10.97 8.68
N LEU A 402 31.05 -10.70 9.92
CA LEU A 402 29.94 -11.37 10.60
C LEU A 402 28.58 -10.83 10.11
N LEU A 403 28.22 -11.15 8.87
CA LEU A 403 26.98 -10.67 8.26
C LEU A 403 25.75 -11.44 8.77
N ALA A 404 24.62 -10.73 8.88
CA ALA A 404 23.38 -11.28 9.41
C ALA A 404 22.78 -12.44 8.58
N SER A 405 23.12 -12.54 7.29
CA SER A 405 22.66 -13.64 6.42
C SER A 405 23.44 -14.94 6.64
N HIS A 406 24.70 -14.87 7.07
CA HIS A 406 25.59 -16.04 7.15
C HIS A 406 25.03 -17.17 8.02
N PRO A 407 24.48 -16.94 9.23
CA PRO A 407 23.93 -18.03 10.02
C PRO A 407 22.85 -18.82 9.28
N ARG A 408 21.98 -18.15 8.52
CA ARG A 408 20.83 -18.80 7.87
C ARG A 408 21.28 -19.64 6.71
N GLU A 409 22.21 -19.11 5.93
CA GLU A 409 22.80 -19.81 4.78
C GLU A 409 23.60 -21.03 5.22
N LEU A 410 24.41 -20.91 6.29
CA LEU A 410 25.21 -22.01 6.83
C LEU A 410 24.32 -23.12 7.41
N LEU A 411 23.37 -22.75 8.27
CA LEU A 411 22.45 -23.72 8.88
C LEU A 411 21.52 -24.35 7.84
N GLY A 412 21.03 -23.57 6.87
CA GLY A 412 20.23 -24.08 5.75
C GLY A 412 20.99 -25.16 4.97
N ARG A 413 22.25 -24.93 4.64
CA ARG A 413 23.09 -25.97 4.00
C ARG A 413 23.22 -27.22 4.88
N ILE A 414 23.38 -27.07 6.19
CA ILE A 414 23.45 -28.24 7.09
C ILE A 414 22.15 -29.05 7.03
N VAL A 415 21.00 -28.39 7.01
CA VAL A 415 19.68 -29.06 6.87
C VAL A 415 19.57 -29.76 5.52
N ASP A 416 19.98 -29.11 4.43
CA ASP A 416 19.93 -29.68 3.08
C ASP A 416 20.73 -30.98 2.95
N PHE A 417 21.84 -31.12 3.70
CA PHE A 417 22.65 -32.33 3.74
C PHE A 417 22.17 -33.38 4.76
N ALA A 418 21.31 -33.00 5.70
CA ALA A 418 20.79 -33.88 6.74
C ALA A 418 19.45 -34.55 6.39
N GLY A 419 18.70 -33.98 5.44
CA GLY A 419 17.51 -34.58 4.82
C GLY A 419 17.87 -35.50 3.67
#